data_AF-A0AA41QIJ9-F1
#
_entry.id   AF-A0AA41QIJ9-F1
#
_cell.length_a   1.000
_cell.length_b   1.000
_cell.length_c   1.000
_cell.angle_alpha   90.00
_cell.angle_beta   90.00
_cell.angle_gamma   90.00
#
_symmetry.space_group_name_H-M   'P 1'
#
loop_
_entity.id
_entity.type
_entity.pdbx_description
1 polymer ?
#
loop_
_entity_poly.entity_id
_entity_poly.type
_entity_poly.pdbx_seq_one_letter_code
_entity_poly.pdbx_strand_id
1 'polypeptide(L)'
;MTVFFPPDERESPARFMTLDDVCETLDVSPAVVYGLVRSGNIPAIQVGPKKVWRIEHVRFEHWVRDQYVVTQAANAMYDEQGLASTAAR
;
A
#
# COMPACT_ATOMS: atom_id res chain seq x y z
N MET A 1 24.35 -5.18 -35.52
CA MET A 1 23.86 -4.19 -34.55
C MET A 1 22.61 -4.78 -33.92
N THR A 2 22.76 -5.42 -32.76
CA THR A 2 21.65 -6.10 -32.08
C THR A 2 20.69 -5.03 -31.58
N VAL A 3 19.51 -4.96 -32.19
CA VAL A 3 18.40 -4.18 -31.68
C VAL A 3 17.95 -4.81 -30.36
N PHE A 4 18.29 -4.15 -29.26
CA PHE A 4 17.70 -4.39 -27.95
C PHE A 4 16.31 -3.78 -27.99
N PHE A 5 15.29 -4.61 -28.19
CA PHE A 5 13.90 -4.22 -27.95
C PHE A 5 13.69 -4.23 -26.42
N PRO A 6 13.30 -3.12 -25.79
CA PRO A 6 12.91 -3.13 -24.39
C PRO A 6 11.71 -4.08 -24.20
N PRO A 7 11.63 -4.82 -23.07
CA PRO A 7 10.45 -5.59 -22.74
C PRO A 7 9.24 -4.63 -22.62
N ASP A 8 8.34 -4.77 -23.59
CA ASP A 8 6.91 -4.47 -23.58
C ASP A 8 6.46 -3.19 -22.81
N GLU A 9 6.45 -2.05 -23.48
CA GLU A 9 5.80 -0.79 -23.04
C GLU A 9 4.25 -0.86 -23.05
N ARG A 10 3.65 -2.05 -23.03
CA ARG A 10 2.21 -2.26 -22.75
C ARG A 10 1.98 -3.36 -21.71
N GLU A 11 2.94 -3.59 -20.82
CA GLU A 11 2.76 -4.44 -19.66
C GLU A 11 1.75 -3.75 -18.74
N SER A 12 0.48 -4.08 -18.94
CA SER A 12 -0.52 -3.84 -17.91
C SER A 12 0.02 -4.48 -16.64
N PRO A 13 0.17 -3.73 -15.53
CA PRO A 13 0.79 -4.26 -14.32
C PRO A 13 0.11 -5.56 -13.97
N ALA A 14 0.90 -6.60 -13.68
CA ALA A 14 0.37 -7.90 -13.31
C ALA A 14 -0.75 -7.68 -12.30
N ARG A 15 -1.96 -8.19 -12.60
CA ARG A 15 -3.17 -7.88 -11.82
C ARG A 15 -2.99 -8.14 -10.32
N PHE A 16 -2.10 -9.06 -9.98
CA PHE A 16 -1.78 -9.43 -8.62
C PHE A 16 -0.30 -9.18 -8.30
N MET A 17 -0.08 -8.41 -7.24
CA MET A 17 1.20 -8.19 -6.58
C MET A 17 1.49 -9.34 -5.61
N THR A 18 2.79 -9.61 -5.42
CA THR A 18 3.27 -10.53 -4.38
C THR A 18 3.51 -9.77 -3.09
N LEU A 19 3.75 -10.48 -1.98
CA LEU A 19 4.16 -9.82 -0.75
C LEU A 19 5.47 -9.06 -0.92
N ASP A 20 6.42 -9.64 -1.66
CA ASP A 20 7.74 -9.06 -1.90
C ASP A 20 7.63 -7.74 -2.67
N ASP A 21 6.86 -7.75 -3.75
CA ASP A 21 6.57 -6.59 -4.59
C ASP A 21 5.92 -5.43 -3.79
N VAL A 22 5.04 -5.75 -2.83
CA VAL A 22 4.45 -4.74 -1.93
C VAL A 22 5.46 -4.24 -0.89
N CYS A 23 6.39 -5.09 -0.43
CA CYS A 23 7.47 -4.66 0.47
C CYS A 23 8.38 -3.66 -0.23
N GLU A 24 8.74 -3.95 -1.49
CA GLU A 24 9.54 -3.05 -2.32
C GLU A 24 8.80 -1.74 -2.60
N THR A 25 7.51 -1.83 -2.94
CA THR A 25 6.69 -0.64 -3.25
C THR A 25 6.52 0.30 -2.06
N LEU A 26 6.33 -0.26 -0.86
CA LEU A 26 6.14 0.53 0.37
C LEU A 26 7.45 0.86 1.10
N ASP A 27 8.58 0.31 0.66
CA ASP A 27 9.88 0.38 1.35
C ASP A 27 9.78 -0.09 2.83
N VAL A 28 9.16 -1.25 3.05
CA VAL A 28 8.96 -1.81 4.40
C VAL A 28 9.38 -3.27 4.50
N SER A 29 9.62 -3.72 5.74
CA SER A 29 9.97 -5.11 6.01
C SER A 29 8.83 -6.09 5.70
N PRO A 30 9.13 -7.32 5.22
CA PRO A 30 8.14 -8.36 4.99
C PRO A 30 7.24 -8.70 6.17
N ALA A 31 7.76 -8.56 7.40
CA ALA A 31 6.97 -8.78 8.61
C ALA A 31 5.80 -7.79 8.73
N VAL A 32 6.00 -6.54 8.29
CA VAL A 32 5.00 -5.48 8.33
C VAL A 32 3.89 -5.78 7.33
N VAL A 33 4.24 -6.04 6.07
CA VAL A 33 3.25 -6.35 5.01
C VAL A 33 2.49 -7.63 5.35
N TYR A 34 3.17 -8.67 5.83
CA TYR A 34 2.51 -9.90 6.27
C TYR A 34 1.52 -9.64 7.42
N GLY A 35 1.89 -8.81 8.39
CA GLY A 35 1.01 -8.39 9.48
C GLY A 35 -0.26 -7.72 8.96
N LEU A 36 -0.12 -6.75 8.06
CA LEU A 36 -1.22 -6.00 7.44
C LEU A 36 -2.16 -6.87 6.61
N VAL A 37 -1.59 -7.82 5.84
CA VAL A 37 -2.38 -8.78 5.07
C VAL A 37 -3.12 -9.74 5.99
N ARG A 38 -2.46 -10.22 7.05
CA ARG A 38 -3.05 -11.19 7.98
C ARG A 38 -4.12 -10.56 8.87
N SER A 39 -3.99 -9.29 9.22
CA SER A 39 -5.04 -8.54 9.94
C SER A 39 -6.19 -8.12 9.03
N GLY A 40 -6.03 -8.23 7.71
CA GLY A 40 -7.03 -7.82 6.72
C GLY A 40 -7.04 -6.31 6.44
N ASN A 41 -6.01 -5.57 6.88
CA ASN A 41 -5.86 -4.15 6.58
C ASN A 41 -5.53 -3.94 5.10
N ILE A 42 -4.64 -4.78 4.53
CA ILE A 42 -4.40 -4.81 3.10
C ILE A 42 -5.27 -5.92 2.48
N PRO A 43 -6.14 -5.60 1.52
CA PRO A 43 -7.00 -6.59 0.86
C PRO A 43 -6.16 -7.57 0.02
N ALA A 44 -6.02 -8.79 0.51
CA ALA A 44 -5.29 -9.87 -0.15
C ALA A 44 -6.11 -11.17 -0.17
N ILE A 45 -5.86 -12.00 -1.18
CA ILE A 45 -6.41 -13.35 -1.28
C ILE A 45 -5.31 -14.37 -0.96
N GLN A 46 -5.69 -15.42 -0.24
CA GLN A 46 -4.83 -16.59 -0.07
C GLN A 46 -5.11 -17.60 -1.18
N VAL A 47 -4.10 -17.91 -1.97
CA VAL A 47 -4.18 -18.89 -3.05
C VAL A 47 -3.56 -20.20 -2.60
N GLY A 48 -4.41 -21.21 -2.42
CA GLY A 48 -3.98 -22.57 -2.12
C GLY A 48 -3.48 -22.81 -0.68
N PRO A 49 -3.02 -24.04 -0.40
CA PRO A 49 -2.72 -24.50 0.97
C PRO A 49 -1.41 -23.94 1.54
N LYS A 50 -0.53 -23.35 0.71
CA LYS A 50 0.81 -22.88 1.09
C LYS A 50 0.86 -21.43 1.59
N LYS A 51 -0.27 -20.84 2.00
CA LYS A 51 -0.34 -19.42 2.42
C LYS A 51 0.27 -18.45 1.40
N VAL A 52 0.08 -18.72 0.12
CA VAL A 52 0.54 -17.81 -0.94
C VAL A 52 -0.44 -16.66 -1.02
N TRP A 53 0.01 -15.46 -0.66
CA TRP A 53 -0.82 -14.26 -0.71
C TRP A 53 -0.68 -13.57 -2.07
N ARG A 54 -1.81 -13.07 -2.57
CA ARG A 54 -1.90 -12.27 -3.78
C ARG A 54 -2.72 -11.03 -3.48
N ILE A 55 -2.18 -9.88 -3.85
CA ILE A 55 -2.77 -8.59 -3.57
C ILE A 55 -3.17 -8.00 -4.91
N GLU A 56 -4.45 -7.67 -5.12
CA GLU A 56 -4.87 -7.07 -6.38
C GLU A 56 -4.35 -5.62 -6.45
N HIS A 57 -3.65 -5.25 -7.52
CA HIS A 57 -3.01 -3.95 -7.64
C HIS A 57 -4.00 -2.80 -7.44
N VAL A 58 -5.18 -2.89 -8.06
CA VAL A 58 -6.25 -1.87 -7.89
C VAL A 58 -6.69 -1.75 -6.43
N ARG A 59 -6.77 -2.86 -5.70
CA ARG A 59 -7.19 -2.86 -4.29
C ARG A 59 -6.11 -2.26 -3.39
N PHE A 60 -4.84 -2.55 -3.68
CA PHE A 60 -3.71 -1.94 -3.00
C PHE A 60 -3.68 -0.42 -3.20
N GLU A 61 -3.81 0.06 -4.43
CA GLU A 61 -3.87 1.49 -4.74
C GLU A 61 -5.01 2.21 -4.04
N HIS A 62 -6.19 1.58 -3.99
CA HIS A 62 -7.33 2.10 -3.22
C HIS A 62 -7.01 2.18 -1.73
N TRP A 63 -6.41 1.14 -1.16
CA TRP A 63 -6.01 1.14 0.24
C TRP A 63 -5.00 2.25 0.54
N VAL A 64 -3.98 2.45 -0.30
CA VAL A 64 -3.00 3.54 -0.17
C VAL A 64 -3.70 4.89 -0.13
N ARG A 65 -4.64 5.13 -1.05
CA ARG A 65 -5.44 6.37 -1.08
C ARG A 65 -6.23 6.57 0.20
N ASP A 66 -6.89 5.52 0.69
CA ASP A 66 -7.66 5.59 1.93
C ASP A 66 -6.76 5.90 3.15
N GLN A 67 -5.55 5.34 3.20
CA GLN A 67 -4.58 5.67 4.26
C GLN A 67 -4.21 7.15 4.26
N TYR A 68 -3.97 7.75 3.09
CA TYR A 68 -3.69 9.18 3.01
C TYR A 68 -4.85 10.04 3.54
N VAL A 69 -6.10 9.69 3.24
CA VAL A 69 -7.27 10.41 3.76
C VAL A 69 -7.33 10.32 5.28
N VAL A 70 -7.08 9.14 5.85
CA VAL A 70 -7.05 8.94 7.31
C VAL A 70 -5.94 9.78 7.95
N THR A 71 -4.72 9.77 7.39
CA THR A 71 -3.60 10.55 7.91
C THR A 71 -3.86 12.06 7.81
N GLN A 72 -4.42 12.53 6.69
CA GLN A 72 -4.76 13.94 6.53
C GLN A 72 -5.83 14.38 7.53
N ALA A 73 -6.88 13.57 7.72
CA ALA A 73 -7.92 13.86 8.71
C ALA A 73 -7.34 13.92 10.14
N ALA A 74 -6.47 12.97 10.50
CA ALA A 74 -5.81 12.96 11.79
C ALA A 74 -4.94 14.23 12.00
N ASN A 75 -4.13 14.61 11.01
CA ASN A 75 -3.29 15.80 11.09
C ASN A 75 -4.10 17.09 11.21
N ALA A 76 -5.22 17.21 10.47
CA ALA A 76 -6.10 18.37 10.56
C ALA A 76 -6.74 18.52 11.95
N MET A 77 -7.12 17.40 12.60
CA MET A 77 -7.62 17.42 13.97
C MET A 77 -6.58 17.95 14.97
N TYR A 78 -5.31 17.58 14.80
CA TYR A 78 -4.23 18.08 15.67
C TYR A 78 -3.94 19.57 15.45
N ASP A 79 -4.03 20.06 14.22
CA ASP A 79 -3.84 21.48 13.90
C ASP A 79 -4.91 22.35 14.58
N GLU A 80 -6.19 21.94 14.48
CA GLU A 80 -7.31 22.67 15.09
C GLU A 80 -7.22 22.67 16.63
N GLN A 81 -6.80 21.54 17.23
CA GLN A 81 -6.57 21.43 18.67
C GLN A 81 -5.34 22.24 19.13
N GLY A 82 -4.27 22.29 18.34
CA GLY A 82 -3.06 23.05 18.61
C GLY A 82 -3.29 24.56 18.54
N LEU A 83 -4.10 25.02 17.58
CA LEU A 83 -4.50 26.42 17.44
C LEU A 83 -5.38 26.87 18.61
N ALA A 84 -6.36 26.03 19.00
CA ALA A 84 -7.23 26.30 20.14
C ALA A 84 -6.48 26.37 21.48
N SER A 85 -5.44 25.54 21.66
CA SER A 85 -4.62 25.57 22.88
C SER A 85 -3.64 26.74 22.94
N THR A 86 -3.21 27.28 21.78
CA THR A 86 -2.28 28.42 21.72
C THR A 86 -2.98 29.76 21.91
N ALA A 87 -4.23 29.89 21.45
CA ALA A 87 -5.03 31.12 21.58
C ALA A 87 -5.57 31.37 23.01
N ALA A 88 -5.51 30.38 23.90
CA ALA A 88 -5.98 30.47 25.29
C ALA A 88 -4.91 30.92 26.30
N ARG A 89 -3.78 31.45 25.82
CA ARG A 89 -2.61 31.85 26.62
C ARG A 89 -2.30 33.32 26.46
#